data_AF-A0A9W8RPA8-F1
#
_entry.id   AF-A0A9W8RPA8-F1
#
_cell.length_a   1.000
_cell.length_b   1.000
_cell.length_c   1.000
_cell.angle_alpha   90.00
_cell.angle_beta   90.00
_cell.angle_gamma   90.00
#
_symmetry.space_group_name_H-M   'P 1'
#
loop_
_entity.id
_entity.type
_entity.pdbx_description
1 polymer ?
#
loop_
_entity_poly.entity_id
_entity_poly.type
_entity_poly.pdbx_seq_one_letter_code
_entity_poly.pdbx_strand_id
1 'polypeptide(L)'
;MTHAVNSELTFLQRDDLYNTVKPYSLRYDPPGDIPRHNLQTERKQVQIHDARDINPSLEGNGFMLTSIPSKMDYEDFRDEKLIETVYAKELEGQLKSQFGASAVKVIDYNVKCPIRIARLFDDGTRNFQSQLVKSTNINSPPI
;
A
#
# COMPACT_ATOMS: atom_id res chain seq x y z
N MET A 1 24.29 7.44 12.33
CA MET A 1 24.78 6.13 11.82
C MET A 1 23.62 5.51 11.08
N THR A 2 23.77 5.27 9.78
CA THR A 2 22.70 4.69 8.95
C THR A 2 22.53 3.24 9.39
N HIS A 3 21.45 2.94 10.10
CA HIS A 3 21.15 1.58 10.52
C HIS A 3 20.79 0.76 9.28
N ALA A 4 21.56 -0.29 9.00
CA ALA A 4 21.30 -1.20 7.91
C ALA A 4 21.07 -2.62 8.45
N VAL A 5 20.05 -3.29 7.93
CA VAL A 5 19.67 -4.65 8.33
C VAL A 5 19.67 -5.55 7.12
N ASN A 6 20.29 -6.73 7.24
CA ASN A 6 20.23 -7.75 6.19
C ASN A 6 18.89 -8.48 6.28
N SER A 7 18.25 -8.67 5.14
CA SER A 7 16.98 -9.37 5.02
C SER A 7 16.90 -10.14 3.70
N GLU A 8 15.89 -10.99 3.58
CA GLU A 8 15.59 -11.72 2.36
C GLU A 8 14.32 -11.16 1.73
N LEU A 9 14.40 -10.74 0.46
CA LEU A 9 13.26 -10.30 -0.32
C LEU A 9 13.01 -11.27 -1.48
N THR A 10 11.73 -11.46 -1.79
CA THR A 10 11.29 -12.29 -2.91
C THR A 10 11.11 -11.41 -4.14
N PHE A 11 11.79 -11.78 -5.22
CA PHE A 11 11.73 -11.11 -6.52
C PHE A 11 11.16 -12.03 -7.58
N LEU A 12 10.60 -11.46 -8.65
CA LEU A 12 10.27 -12.21 -9.85
C LEU A 12 11.57 -12.71 -10.50
N GLN A 13 11.65 -14.01 -10.73
CA GLN A 13 12.77 -14.63 -11.43
C GLN A 13 12.79 -14.19 -12.89
N ARG A 14 13.98 -14.03 -13.48
CA ARG A 14 14.11 -13.83 -14.93
C ARG A 14 14.06 -15.19 -15.64
N ASP A 15 12.85 -15.71 -15.81
CA ASP A 15 12.59 -16.97 -16.53
C ASP A 15 12.57 -16.75 -18.04
N ASP A 16 13.17 -17.66 -18.82
CA ASP A 16 13.17 -17.62 -20.28
C ASP A 16 11.75 -17.73 -20.86
N LEU A 17 10.82 -18.34 -20.11
CA LEU A 17 9.39 -18.33 -20.42
C LEU A 17 8.88 -16.90 -20.69
N TYR A 18 9.41 -15.91 -19.97
CA TYR A 18 8.94 -14.52 -20.07
C TYR A 18 9.35 -13.81 -21.35
N ASN A 19 10.23 -14.40 -22.14
CA ASN A 19 10.54 -13.91 -23.49
C ASN A 19 9.43 -14.24 -24.49
N THR A 20 8.63 -15.28 -24.22
CA THR A 20 7.55 -15.74 -25.12
C THR A 20 6.16 -15.53 -24.53
N VAL A 21 6.02 -15.62 -23.20
CA VAL A 21 4.73 -15.51 -22.49
C VAL A 21 4.85 -14.50 -21.37
N LYS A 22 3.99 -13.46 -21.37
CA LYS A 22 4.00 -12.44 -20.33
C LYS A 22 3.74 -13.04 -18.93
N PRO A 23 4.43 -12.58 -17.89
CA PRO A 23 4.08 -12.91 -16.51
C PRO A 23 2.65 -12.46 -16.17
N TYR A 24 1.87 -13.30 -15.52
CA TYR A 24 0.50 -13.00 -15.10
C TYR A 24 0.15 -13.66 -13.77
N SER A 25 -0.85 -13.08 -13.09
CA SER A 25 -1.52 -13.66 -11.93
C SER A 25 -3.01 -13.32 -11.99
N LEU A 26 -3.85 -14.34 -12.13
CA LEU A 26 -5.29 -14.20 -12.26
C LEU A 26 -5.94 -14.12 -10.87
N ARG A 27 -6.91 -13.22 -10.73
CA ARG A 27 -7.71 -13.05 -9.50
C ARG A 27 -8.91 -13.99 -9.43
N TYR A 28 -9.14 -14.80 -10.45
CA TYR A 28 -10.20 -15.80 -10.55
C TYR A 28 -9.60 -17.16 -10.89
N ASP A 29 -10.36 -18.23 -10.70
CA ASP A 29 -9.98 -19.57 -11.14
C ASP A 29 -10.33 -19.72 -12.61
N PRO A 30 -9.32 -19.81 -13.50
CA PRO A 30 -9.58 -19.92 -14.93
C PRO A 30 -10.20 -21.28 -15.27
N PRO A 31 -11.06 -21.35 -16.30
CA PRO A 31 -11.59 -22.62 -16.78
C PRO A 31 -10.51 -23.45 -17.49
N GLY A 32 -10.57 -24.77 -17.32
CA GLY A 32 -9.64 -25.72 -17.96
C GLY A 32 -8.27 -25.79 -17.28
N ASP A 33 -7.24 -26.09 -18.05
CA ASP A 33 -5.88 -26.37 -17.55
C ASP A 33 -4.97 -25.13 -17.52
N ILE A 34 -5.55 -23.93 -17.59
CA ILE A 34 -4.77 -22.69 -17.52
C ILE A 34 -4.34 -22.49 -16.06
N PRO A 35 -3.04 -22.42 -15.74
CA PRO A 35 -2.62 -22.15 -14.38
C PRO A 35 -3.04 -20.74 -13.97
N ARG A 36 -3.35 -20.55 -12.69
CA ARG A 36 -3.79 -19.25 -12.17
C ARG A 36 -2.70 -18.17 -12.28
N HIS A 37 -1.44 -18.56 -12.27
CA HIS A 37 -0.29 -17.68 -12.53
C HIS A 37 0.85 -18.47 -13.15
N ASN A 38 1.75 -17.77 -13.86
CA ASN A 38 3.02 -18.31 -14.34
C ASN A 38 4.24 -17.64 -13.68
N LEU A 39 4.02 -16.96 -12.55
CA LEU A 39 5.07 -16.26 -11.80
C LEU A 39 6.00 -17.26 -11.08
N GLN A 40 7.29 -17.20 -11.39
CA GLN A 40 8.37 -17.86 -10.69
C GLN A 40 9.11 -16.84 -9.86
N THR A 41 9.36 -17.14 -8.59
CA THR A 41 9.99 -16.18 -7.67
C THR A 41 11.29 -16.73 -7.11
N GLU A 42 12.29 -15.86 -7.02
CA GLU A 42 13.57 -16.15 -6.38
C GLU A 42 13.74 -15.28 -5.13
N ARG A 43 14.42 -15.82 -4.12
CA ARG A 43 14.73 -15.08 -2.90
C ARG A 43 16.15 -14.52 -2.99
N LYS A 44 16.32 -13.25 -2.63
CA LYS A 44 17.63 -12.57 -2.63
C LYS A 44 17.89 -11.92 -1.29
N GLN A 45 19.11 -12.11 -0.82
CA GLN A 45 19.64 -11.38 0.33
C GLN A 45 19.86 -9.92 -0.09
N VAL A 46 19.29 -8.99 0.68
CA VAL A 46 19.38 -7.55 0.45
C VAL A 46 19.71 -6.83 1.75
N GLN A 47 20.36 -5.69 1.61
CA GLN A 47 20.56 -4.78 2.72
C GLN A 47 19.48 -3.70 2.69
N ILE A 48 18.73 -3.58 3.79
CA ILE A 48 17.70 -2.56 3.98
C ILE A 48 18.31 -1.44 4.81
N HIS A 49 18.26 -0.22 4.29
CA HIS A 49 18.81 0.97 4.94
C HIS A 49 17.72 1.84 5.57
N ASP A 50 18.04 2.47 6.69
CA ASP A 50 17.21 3.51 7.28
C ASP A 50 17.05 4.71 6.33
N ALA A 51 15.80 5.05 6.02
CA ALA A 51 15.42 6.10 5.09
C ALA A 51 14.97 7.40 5.79
N ARG A 52 15.15 7.53 7.11
CA ARG A 52 14.74 8.75 7.83
C ARG A 52 15.54 10.00 7.45
N ASP A 53 16.81 9.80 7.06
CA ASP A 53 17.74 10.89 6.73
C ASP A 53 17.88 11.13 5.22
N ILE A 54 17.07 10.47 4.38
CA ILE A 54 17.11 10.70 2.92
C ILE A 54 16.17 11.85 2.53
N ASN A 55 16.58 12.61 1.52
CA ASN A 55 15.74 13.63 0.89
C ASN A 55 15.42 13.22 -0.57
N PRO A 56 14.46 12.32 -0.77
CA PRO A 56 14.15 11.79 -2.09
C PRO A 56 13.48 12.85 -2.97
N SER A 57 13.86 12.89 -4.25
CA SER A 57 13.22 13.75 -5.24
C SER A 57 12.39 12.93 -6.22
N LEU A 58 11.33 13.55 -6.76
CA LEU A 58 10.45 12.87 -7.71
C LEU A 58 11.21 12.41 -8.96
N GLU A 59 12.15 13.20 -9.45
CA GLU A 59 12.94 12.90 -10.66
C GLU A 59 13.98 11.81 -10.43
N GLY A 60 14.68 11.84 -9.28
CA GLY A 60 15.75 10.89 -8.99
C GLY A 60 15.26 9.57 -8.42
N ASN A 61 14.19 9.61 -7.61
CA ASN A 61 13.72 8.47 -6.84
C ASN A 61 12.31 8.00 -7.23
N GLY A 62 11.56 8.79 -8.01
CA GLY A 62 10.16 8.50 -8.32
C GLY A 62 9.18 8.81 -7.18
N PHE A 63 9.68 9.35 -6.05
CA PHE A 63 8.87 9.82 -4.94
C PHE A 63 9.57 10.97 -4.22
N MET A 64 8.80 11.73 -3.45
CA MET A 64 9.34 12.77 -2.59
C MET A 64 8.62 12.81 -1.25
N LEU A 65 9.29 13.35 -0.23
CA LEU A 65 8.69 13.59 1.08
C LEU A 65 8.38 15.08 1.21
N THR A 66 7.15 15.39 1.60
CA THR A 66 6.72 16.77 1.81
C THR A 66 5.82 16.87 3.03
N SER A 67 5.97 17.95 3.78
CA SER A 67 5.08 18.27 4.90
C SER A 67 3.99 19.20 4.40
N ILE A 68 2.74 18.79 4.61
CA ILE A 68 1.59 19.59 4.24
C ILE A 68 1.06 20.23 5.53
N PRO A 69 1.13 21.57 5.66
CA PRO A 69 0.47 22.24 6.76
C PRO A 69 -1.04 22.05 6.60
N SER A 70 -1.69 21.60 7.68
CA SER A 70 -3.14 21.44 7.71
C SER A 70 -3.75 22.18 8.89
N LYS A 71 -4.98 22.65 8.70
CA LYS A 71 -5.81 23.20 9.78
C LYS A 71 -6.50 22.13 10.61
N MET A 72 -6.44 20.86 10.19
CA MET A 72 -7.06 19.74 10.90
C MET A 72 -6.14 19.19 11.98
N ASP A 73 -6.71 18.93 13.15
CA ASP A 73 -6.07 18.15 14.20
C ASP A 73 -6.23 16.64 13.93
N TYR A 74 -5.44 15.83 14.63
CA TYR A 74 -5.45 14.38 14.44
C TYR A 74 -6.85 13.74 14.63
N GLU A 75 -7.64 14.29 15.54
CA GLU A 75 -8.98 13.79 15.85
C GLU A 75 -9.99 14.09 14.73
N ASP A 76 -9.77 15.16 13.95
CA ASP A 76 -10.65 15.58 12.85
C ASP A 76 -10.60 14.61 11.67
N PHE A 77 -9.55 13.79 11.55
CA PHE A 77 -9.45 12.73 10.53
C PHE A 77 -10.46 11.60 10.74
N ARG A 78 -11.27 11.63 11.81
CA ARG A 78 -12.43 10.73 11.96
C ARG A 78 -13.68 11.25 11.27
N ASP A 79 -13.73 12.54 10.95
CA ASP A 79 -14.82 13.17 10.23
C ASP A 79 -14.50 13.22 8.73
N GLU A 80 -15.18 12.37 7.97
CA GLU A 80 -15.08 12.27 6.52
C GLU A 80 -15.34 13.62 5.83
N LYS A 81 -16.27 14.40 6.36
CA LYS A 81 -16.62 15.71 5.81
C LYS A 81 -15.47 16.70 5.96
N LEU A 82 -14.76 16.69 7.09
CA LEU A 82 -13.60 17.55 7.29
C LEU A 82 -12.46 17.15 6.35
N ILE A 83 -12.25 15.84 6.14
CA ILE A 83 -11.24 15.36 5.18
C ILE A 83 -11.54 15.91 3.78
N GLU A 84 -12.78 15.80 3.30
CA GLU A 84 -13.14 16.23 1.95
C GLU A 84 -13.13 17.76 1.77
N THR A 85 -13.62 18.49 2.78
CA THR A 85 -13.83 19.94 2.68
C THR A 85 -12.62 20.76 3.08
N VAL A 86 -11.74 20.22 3.93
CA VAL A 86 -10.55 20.91 4.45
C VAL A 86 -9.28 20.25 3.91
N TYR A 87 -8.96 19.04 4.36
CA TYR A 87 -7.66 18.43 4.07
C TYR A 87 -7.43 18.15 2.58
N ALA A 88 -8.43 17.61 1.88
CA ALA A 88 -8.35 17.35 0.45
C ALA A 88 -8.14 18.64 -0.34
N LYS A 89 -8.72 19.76 0.10
CA LYS A 89 -8.54 21.08 -0.53
C LYS A 89 -7.15 21.66 -0.28
N GLU A 90 -6.64 21.51 0.93
CA GLU A 90 -5.26 21.89 1.27
C GLU A 90 -4.25 21.09 0.45
N LEU A 91 -4.44 19.77 0.35
CA LEU A 91 -3.62 18.87 -0.45
C LEU A 91 -3.66 19.22 -1.94
N GLU A 92 -4.87 19.38 -2.52
CA GLU A 92 -5.05 19.78 -3.92
C GLU A 92 -4.33 21.10 -4.22
N GLY A 93 -4.47 22.11 -3.35
CA GLY A 93 -3.85 23.41 -3.51
C GLY A 93 -2.32 23.38 -3.43
N GLN A 94 -1.77 22.68 -2.44
CA GLN A 94 -0.32 22.55 -2.25
C GLN A 94 0.33 21.83 -3.42
N LEU A 95 -0.21 20.67 -3.81
CA LEU A 95 0.32 19.92 -4.95
C LEU A 95 0.19 20.70 -6.26
N LYS A 96 -0.93 21.41 -6.46
CA LYS A 96 -1.11 22.25 -7.65
C LYS A 96 -0.05 23.34 -7.74
N SER A 97 0.22 24.03 -6.63
CA SER A 97 1.24 25.07 -6.55
C SER A 97 2.65 24.50 -6.72
N GLN A 98 2.95 23.38 -6.08
CA GLN A 98 4.27 22.77 -6.08
C GLN A 98 4.68 22.24 -7.45
N PHE A 99 3.75 21.63 -8.18
CA PHE A 99 4.03 21.01 -9.48
C PHE A 99 3.61 21.88 -10.68
N GLY A 100 3.02 23.06 -10.45
CA GLY A 100 2.47 23.88 -11.53
C GLY A 100 1.37 23.17 -12.32
N ALA A 101 0.65 22.25 -11.68
CA ALA A 101 -0.34 21.41 -12.35
C ALA A 101 -1.59 22.22 -12.76
N SER A 102 -2.23 21.83 -13.86
CA SER A 102 -3.50 22.45 -14.29
C SER A 102 -4.65 22.09 -13.34
N ALA A 103 -4.69 20.83 -12.89
CA ALA A 103 -5.66 20.30 -11.94
C ALA A 103 -5.05 19.20 -11.07
N VAL A 104 -5.48 19.14 -9.81
CA VAL A 104 -5.20 18.06 -8.87
C VAL A 104 -6.53 17.67 -8.23
N LYS A 105 -6.78 16.36 -8.09
CA LYS A 105 -8.01 15.84 -7.49
C LYS A 105 -7.69 14.65 -6.60
N VAL A 106 -8.24 14.65 -5.38
CA VAL A 106 -8.26 13.47 -4.52
C VAL A 106 -9.38 12.53 -4.99
N ILE A 107 -9.02 11.28 -5.28
CA ILE A 107 -9.96 10.26 -5.80
C ILE A 107 -10.40 9.30 -4.68
N ASP A 108 -9.45 8.84 -3.87
CA ASP A 108 -9.67 7.86 -2.82
C ASP A 108 -8.66 8.07 -1.68
N TYR A 109 -9.04 7.70 -0.46
CA TYR A 109 -8.18 7.78 0.71
C TYR A 109 -8.57 6.74 1.76
N ASN A 110 -7.57 6.32 2.55
CA ASN A 110 -7.78 5.44 3.69
C ASN A 110 -7.35 6.15 4.97
N VAL A 111 -8.29 6.30 5.91
CA VAL A 111 -8.01 6.84 7.25
C VAL A 111 -7.47 5.71 8.12
N LYS A 112 -6.27 5.90 8.68
CA LYS A 112 -5.73 4.98 9.67
C LYS A 112 -6.36 5.25 11.04
N CYS A 113 -7.29 4.41 11.46
CA CYS A 113 -7.71 4.34 12.86
C CYS A 113 -6.72 3.50 13.69
N PRO A 114 -6.21 3.99 14.83
CA PRO A 114 -5.43 3.18 15.75
C PRO A 114 -6.20 1.95 16.21
N ILE A 115 -5.55 0.78 16.21
CA ILE A 115 -6.12 -0.52 16.60
C ILE A 115 -6.80 -0.51 17.98
N ARG A 116 -6.37 0.36 18.92
CA ARG A 116 -7.01 0.51 20.24
C ARG A 116 -8.43 1.06 20.17
N ILE A 117 -8.72 1.87 19.15
CA ILE A 117 -10.00 2.58 19.00
C ILE A 117 -10.95 1.81 18.06
N ALA A 118 -10.41 1.05 17.10
CA ALA A 118 -11.22 0.22 16.20
C ALA A 118 -12.11 -0.80 16.93
N ARG A 119 -11.72 -1.27 18.14
CA ARG A 119 -12.56 -2.18 18.95
C ARG A 119 -13.74 -1.48 19.63
N LEU A 120 -13.75 -0.15 19.72
CA LEU A 120 -14.81 0.63 20.36
C LEU A 120 -15.88 1.09 19.37
N PHE A 121 -15.56 1.13 18.08
CA PHE A 121 -16.44 1.55 16.99
C PHE A 121 -16.94 0.37 16.13
N ASP A 122 -17.13 -0.80 16.76
CA ASP A 122 -17.77 -1.95 16.11
C ASP A 122 -19.30 -1.84 16.21
N ASP A 123 -19.83 -0.66 15.87
CA ASP A 123 -21.26 -0.34 15.78
C ASP A 123 -21.81 -0.52 14.35
N GLY A 124 -21.23 -1.46 13.60
CA GLY A 124 -21.91 -2.13 12.49
C GLY A 124 -22.20 -1.28 11.24
N THR A 125 -21.63 -0.09 11.09
CA THR A 125 -21.99 0.83 9.98
C THR A 125 -20.94 1.02 8.89
N ARG A 126 -19.82 0.29 8.89
CA ARG A 126 -18.89 0.31 7.75
C ARG A 126 -18.64 -1.08 7.21
N ASN A 127 -19.35 -1.38 6.12
CA ASN A 127 -19.16 -2.53 5.24
C ASN A 127 -17.78 -2.42 4.55
N PHE A 128 -16.70 -2.64 5.30
CA PHE A 128 -15.45 -3.08 4.72
C PHE A 128 -15.64 -4.53 4.30
N GLN A 129 -15.48 -4.79 3.01
CA GLN A 129 -15.41 -6.12 2.41
C GLN A 129 -14.40 -6.98 3.19
N SER A 130 -14.90 -7.67 4.22
CA SER A 130 -14.19 -8.67 5.00
C SER A 130 -14.30 -10.01 4.27
N GLN A 131 -13.77 -10.06 3.04
CA GLN A 131 -13.27 -11.32 2.49
C GLN A 131 -11.78 -11.42 2.80
N LEU A 132 -11.50 -11.62 4.09
CA LEU A 132 -10.20 -12.11 4.54
C LEU A 132 -10.46 -13.23 5.57
N VAL A 133 -10.55 -14.43 5.01
CA VAL A 133 -10.22 -15.73 5.63
C VAL A 133 -10.89 -16.02 6.98
N LYS A 134 -12.15 -16.47 6.93
CA LYS A 134 -12.64 -17.57 7.78
C LYS A 134 -12.42 -18.83 6.91
N SER A 135 -11.72 -19.89 7.29
CA SER A 135 -11.54 -20.53 8.59
C SER A 135 -10.47 -21.64 8.44
N THR A 136 -9.55 -21.73 9.39
CA THR A 136 -9.07 -22.98 10.08
C THR A 136 -8.81 -24.23 9.22
N ASN A 137 -7.64 -24.89 9.29
CA ASN A 137 -7.31 -25.68 10.47
C ASN A 137 -5.82 -26.06 10.53
N ILE A 138 -5.14 -25.64 11.59
CA ILE A 138 -3.91 -26.27 12.07
C ILE A 138 -4.39 -27.36 13.04
N ASN A 139 -4.27 -28.64 12.64
CA ASN A 139 -4.05 -29.80 13.52
C ASN A 139 -4.36 -31.12 12.80
N SER A 140 -3.32 -31.95 12.54
CA SER A 140 -3.33 -33.42 12.59
C SER A 140 -1.92 -34.00 12.30
N PRO A 141 -1.59 -35.22 12.78
CA PRO A 141 -0.44 -35.48 13.66
C PRO A 141 0.73 -36.23 12.94
N PRO A 142 1.83 -36.62 13.63
CA PRO A 142 3.02 -37.10 12.94
C PRO A 142 2.86 -38.57 12.53
N ILE A 143 3.39 -38.89 11.35
CA ILE A 143 3.86 -40.23 10.98
C ILE A 143 5.21 -40.05 10.28
#